data_AF-A0A9D2PQM0-F1
#
_entry.id   AF-A0A9D2PQM0-F1
#
_cell.length_a   1.000
_cell.length_b   1.000
_cell.length_c   1.000
_cell.angle_alpha   90.00
_cell.angle_beta   90.00
_cell.angle_gamma   90.00
#
_symmetry.space_group_name_H-M   'P 1'
#
loop_
_entity.id
_entity.type
_entity.pdbx_description
1 polymer ?
#
loop_
_entity_poly.entity_id
_entity_poly.type
_entity_poly.pdbx_seq_one_letter_code
_entity_poly.pdbx_strand_id
1 'polypeptide(L)'
;MKIYNTLTRRKEAFIPLEEGKVKMYVCGPTVYNFIHIGNARPMIVFDTVRRYLEYKGYEVNYVSNFTDVDDKIIAKAVEEGVSAEEISSRYIKECQKDMADMNVMPATTHPLATQEIDGMIEMIQTLIDKGFAYEVNGTVYFRVKNFHEYGKLSHKNLEDLQSGFRALQV
;
A
#
# COMPACT_ATOMS: atom_id res chain seq x y z
N MET A 1 21.84 12.65 -4.78
CA MET A 1 21.44 11.23 -4.99
C MET A 1 20.51 11.16 -6.20
N LYS A 2 20.50 10.07 -6.97
CA LYS A 2 19.52 9.87 -8.06
C LYS A 2 18.69 8.61 -7.81
N ILE A 3 17.37 8.69 -8.02
CA ILE A 3 16.42 7.58 -7.85
C ILE A 3 15.74 7.30 -9.19
N TYR A 4 15.52 6.02 -9.52
CA TYR A 4 14.73 5.66 -10.69
C TYR A 4 13.25 5.94 -10.43
N ASN A 5 12.66 6.85 -11.21
CA ASN A 5 11.27 7.22 -11.08
C ASN A 5 10.43 6.44 -12.10
N THR A 6 9.56 5.54 -11.61
CA THR A 6 8.67 4.72 -12.46
C THR A 6 7.78 5.59 -13.36
N LEU A 7 7.35 6.75 -12.88
CA LEU A 7 6.50 7.67 -13.65
C LEU A 7 7.20 8.21 -14.90
N THR A 8 8.52 8.44 -14.84
CA THR A 8 9.28 9.02 -15.95
C THR A 8 10.23 8.04 -16.63
N ARG A 9 10.36 6.82 -16.08
CA ARG A 9 11.23 5.73 -16.53
C ARG A 9 12.71 6.12 -16.66
N ARG A 10 13.18 7.01 -15.79
CA ARG A 10 14.58 7.46 -15.76
C ARG A 10 15.06 7.72 -14.35
N LYS A 11 16.38 7.79 -14.19
CA LYS A 11 17.01 8.21 -12.93
C LYS A 11 16.96 9.73 -12.81
N GLU A 12 16.28 10.23 -11.79
CA GLU A 12 16.11 11.66 -11.53
C GLU A 12 16.83 12.07 -10.27
N ALA A 13 17.22 13.34 -10.17
CA ALA A 13 17.77 13.87 -8.93
C ALA A 13 16.70 13.81 -7.84
N PHE A 14 17.02 13.22 -6.69
CA PHE A 14 16.14 13.25 -5.54
C PHE A 14 16.20 14.63 -4.90
N ILE A 15 15.07 15.32 -4.88
CA ILE A 15 14.88 16.62 -4.24
C ILE A 15 13.72 16.44 -3.26
N PRO A 16 13.92 16.60 -1.94
CA PRO A 16 12.85 16.42 -0.97
C PRO A 16 11.81 17.54 -1.08
N LEU A 17 10.57 17.26 -0.64
CA LEU A 17 9.50 18.26 -0.58
C LEU A 17 9.78 19.36 0.45
N GLU A 18 10.41 18.98 1.57
CA GLU A 18 10.86 19.86 2.64
C GLU A 18 12.36 19.62 2.85
N GLU A 19 13.17 20.68 2.98
CA GLU A 19 14.61 20.54 3.11
C GLU A 19 14.98 19.64 4.32
N GLY A 20 15.88 18.69 4.10
CA GLY A 20 16.32 17.75 5.13
C GLY A 20 15.30 16.66 5.52
N LYS A 21 14.07 16.66 4.99
CA LYS A 21 13.01 15.72 5.38
C LYS A 21 12.53 14.84 4.23
N VAL A 22 12.28 13.57 4.51
CA VAL A 22 11.73 12.62 3.54
C VAL A 22 10.47 11.97 4.09
N LYS A 23 9.38 12.03 3.30
CA LYS A 23 8.15 11.28 3.55
C LYS A 23 8.12 10.09 2.60
N MET A 24 8.15 8.88 3.15
CA MET A 24 8.23 7.64 2.38
C MET A 24 7.07 6.73 2.77
N TYR A 25 6.25 6.33 1.79
CA TYR A 25 5.21 5.32 1.96
C TYR A 25 5.55 4.07 1.14
N VAL A 26 5.45 2.90 1.77
CA VAL A 26 5.62 1.60 1.09
C VAL A 26 4.48 0.70 1.50
N CYS A 27 3.72 0.18 0.53
CA CYS A 27 2.63 -0.77 0.80
C CYS A 27 3.16 -1.97 1.59
N GLY A 28 2.55 -2.26 2.73
CA GLY A 28 2.85 -3.47 3.50
C GLY A 28 1.96 -4.65 3.12
N PRO A 29 2.02 -5.74 3.88
CA PRO A 29 1.36 -7.00 3.52
C PRO A 29 -0.11 -7.05 3.93
N THR A 30 -0.88 -7.90 3.24
CA THR A 30 -2.14 -8.43 3.76
C THR A 30 -1.86 -9.53 4.78
N VAL A 31 -2.33 -9.37 6.01
CA VAL A 31 -1.93 -10.20 7.16
C VAL A 31 -2.88 -11.39 7.36
N TYR A 32 -2.87 -12.32 6.40
CA TYR A 32 -3.69 -13.54 6.43
C TYR A 32 -2.88 -14.85 6.49
N ASN A 33 -1.55 -14.77 6.36
CA ASN A 33 -0.64 -15.90 6.41
C ASN A 33 0.79 -15.43 6.76
N PHE A 34 1.70 -16.38 7.02
CA PHE A 34 3.14 -16.10 7.15
C PHE A 34 3.71 -15.44 5.90
N ILE A 35 4.72 -14.58 6.09
CA ILE A 35 5.40 -13.95 4.96
C ILE A 35 6.26 -14.96 4.21
N HIS A 36 6.35 -14.78 2.89
CA HIS A 36 7.28 -15.53 2.04
C HIS A 36 8.40 -14.62 1.53
N ILE A 37 9.41 -15.19 0.87
CA ILE A 37 10.56 -14.46 0.34
C ILE A 37 10.19 -13.28 -0.59
N GLY A 38 9.06 -13.38 -1.30
CA GLY A 38 8.52 -12.30 -2.12
C GLY A 38 8.09 -11.06 -1.33
N ASN A 39 7.68 -11.21 -0.07
CA ASN A 39 7.31 -10.13 0.85
C ASN A 39 8.56 -9.61 1.57
N ALA A 40 9.47 -10.51 1.95
CA ALA A 40 10.73 -10.15 2.61
C ALA A 40 11.61 -9.23 1.75
N ARG A 41 11.71 -9.51 0.43
CA ARG A 41 12.53 -8.71 -0.48
C ARG A 41 12.19 -7.21 -0.47
N PRO A 42 10.94 -6.76 -0.71
CA PRO A 42 10.62 -5.34 -0.66
C PRO A 42 10.85 -4.74 0.73
N MET A 43 10.54 -5.46 1.82
CA MET A 43 10.82 -4.98 3.18
C MET A 43 12.30 -4.63 3.37
N ILE A 44 13.20 -5.53 2.98
CA ILE A 44 14.66 -5.33 3.07
C ILE A 44 15.14 -4.20 2.14
N VAL A 45 14.64 -4.17 0.90
CA VAL A 45 15.03 -3.15 -0.08
C VAL A 45 14.66 -1.75 0.40
N PHE A 46 13.44 -1.55 0.90
CA PHE A 46 13.00 -0.24 1.36
C PHE A 46 13.59 0.15 2.72
N ASP A 47 13.87 -0.81 3.60
CA ASP A 47 14.67 -0.56 4.80
C ASP A 47 16.09 -0.08 4.44
N THR A 48 16.72 -0.71 3.44
CA THR A 48 18.03 -0.27 2.92
C THR A 48 17.97 1.16 2.38
N VAL A 49 16.91 1.51 1.64
CA VAL A 49 16.69 2.88 1.15
C VAL A 49 16.54 3.87 2.30
N ARG A 50 15.72 3.54 3.31
CA ARG A 50 15.53 4.37 4.51
C ARG A 50 16.84 4.59 5.25
N ARG A 51 17.59 3.53 5.54
CA ARG A 51 18.90 3.60 6.22
C ARG A 51 19.89 4.45 5.44
N TYR A 52 19.89 4.35 4.11
CA TYR A 52 20.76 5.18 3.28
C TYR A 52 20.38 6.66 3.34
N LEU A 53 19.08 6.98 3.32
CA LEU A 53 18.60 8.35 3.47
C LEU A 53 18.98 8.93 4.84
N GLU A 54 18.78 8.17 5.92
CA GLU A 54 19.18 8.57 7.28
C GLU A 54 20.70 8.78 7.37
N TYR A 55 21.51 7.89 6.79
CA TYR A 55 22.96 8.05 6.69
C TYR A 55 23.36 9.32 5.92
N LYS A 56 22.58 9.73 4.92
CA LYS A 56 22.79 10.98 4.17
C LYS A 56 22.38 12.24 4.94
N GLY A 57 21.86 12.10 6.16
CA GLY A 57 21.48 13.20 7.04
C GLY A 57 20.01 13.61 6.92
N TYR A 58 19.16 12.82 6.27
CA TYR A 58 17.72 13.10 6.20
C TYR A 58 16.99 12.61 7.46
N GLU A 59 16.02 13.39 7.91
CA GLU A 59 14.96 12.93 8.79
C GLU A 59 13.92 12.19 7.94
N VAL A 60 13.75 10.87 8.15
CA VAL A 60 12.86 10.05 7.34
C VAL A 60 11.62 9.66 8.14
N ASN A 61 10.45 10.13 7.70
CA ASN A 61 9.17 9.59 8.11
C ASN A 61 8.78 8.44 7.18
N TYR A 62 8.95 7.20 7.66
CA TYR A 62 8.67 5.98 6.91
C TYR A 62 7.35 5.35 7.37
N VAL A 63 6.36 5.29 6.49
CA VAL A 63 5.05 4.69 6.76
C VAL A 63 4.89 3.40 5.94
N SER A 64 4.47 2.33 6.59
CA SER A 64 4.11 1.08 5.90
C SER A 64 2.90 0.44 6.57
N ASN A 65 1.78 0.35 5.86
CA ASN A 65 0.52 -0.13 6.42
C ASN A 65 0.52 -1.64 6.66
N PHE A 66 -0.38 -2.13 7.51
CA PHE A 66 -0.85 -3.52 7.43
C PHE A 66 -2.27 -3.52 6.88
N THR A 67 -2.52 -4.35 5.87
CA THR A 67 -3.88 -4.58 5.39
C THR A 67 -4.50 -5.68 6.25
N ASP A 68 -5.25 -5.28 7.27
CA ASP A 68 -5.84 -6.13 8.29
C ASP A 68 -7.35 -6.40 8.10
N VAL A 69 -7.91 -5.92 6.98
CA VAL A 69 -9.24 -6.26 6.47
C VAL A 69 -9.14 -6.52 4.96
N ASP A 70 -9.48 -7.75 4.54
CA ASP A 70 -9.40 -8.22 3.14
C ASP A 70 -10.18 -9.54 3.00
N ASP A 71 -10.66 -9.87 1.80
CA ASP A 71 -11.37 -11.13 1.51
C ASP A 71 -10.58 -12.37 1.94
N LYS A 72 -9.24 -12.34 1.81
CA LYS A 72 -8.39 -13.46 2.23
C LYS A 72 -8.36 -13.66 3.74
N ILE A 73 -8.45 -12.58 4.51
CA ILE A 73 -8.51 -12.62 5.97
C ILE A 73 -9.86 -13.21 6.40
N ILE A 74 -10.95 -12.76 5.76
CA ILE A 74 -12.31 -13.27 6.01
C ILE A 74 -12.36 -14.77 5.72
N ALA A 75 -11.85 -15.20 4.55
CA ALA A 75 -11.83 -16.61 4.18
C ALA A 75 -11.04 -17.47 5.18
N LYS A 76 -9.88 -16.99 5.64
CA LYS A 76 -9.05 -17.68 6.63
C LYS A 76 -9.73 -17.76 8.00
N ALA A 77 -10.39 -16.69 8.43
CA ALA A 77 -11.14 -16.65 9.67
C ALA A 77 -12.30 -17.66 9.68
N VAL A 78 -13.03 -17.77 8.57
CA VAL A 78 -14.10 -18.78 8.38
C VAL A 78 -13.52 -20.20 8.38
N GLU A 79 -12.40 -20.42 7.69
CA GLU A 79 -11.71 -21.72 7.64
C GLU A 79 -11.31 -22.20 9.04
N GLU A 80 -10.77 -21.30 9.88
CA GLU A 80 -10.28 -21.62 11.22
C GLU A 80 -11.35 -21.51 12.32
N GLY A 81 -12.53 -20.97 12.01
CA GLY A 81 -13.61 -20.76 12.99
C GLY A 81 -13.28 -19.70 14.05
N VAL A 82 -12.47 -18.70 13.69
CA VAL A 82 -12.05 -17.59 14.57
C VAL A 82 -12.43 -16.23 13.97
N SER A 83 -12.20 -15.12 14.68
CA SER A 83 -12.48 -13.78 14.15
C SER A 83 -11.40 -13.32 13.16
N ALA A 84 -11.77 -12.41 12.25
CA ALA A 84 -10.81 -11.76 11.34
C ALA A 84 -9.72 -10.98 12.10
N GLU A 85 -10.07 -10.38 13.23
CA GLU A 85 -9.13 -9.70 14.14
C GLU A 85 -8.10 -10.68 14.72
N GLU A 86 -8.51 -11.91 15.07
CA GLU A 86 -7.57 -12.91 15.57
C GLU A 86 -6.57 -13.32 14.48
N ILE A 87 -7.05 -13.53 13.25
CA ILE A 87 -6.19 -13.83 12.09
C ILE A 87 -5.19 -12.68 11.86
N SER A 88 -5.67 -11.45 11.72
CA SER A 88 -4.82 -10.31 11.41
C SER A 88 -3.82 -10.03 12.54
N SER A 89 -4.24 -10.06 13.81
CA SER A 89 -3.37 -9.88 14.97
C SER A 89 -2.29 -10.94 15.06
N ARG A 90 -2.62 -12.21 14.75
CA ARG A 90 -1.65 -13.31 14.74
C ARG A 90 -0.57 -13.06 13.68
N TYR A 91 -0.98 -12.77 12.44
CA TYR A 91 -0.03 -12.62 11.33
C TYR A 91 0.71 -11.27 11.33
N ILE A 92 0.18 -10.22 11.97
CA ILE A 92 0.94 -9.00 12.26
C ILE A 92 2.12 -9.34 13.18
N LYS A 93 1.88 -10.08 14.27
CA LYS A 93 2.95 -10.48 15.21
C LYS A 93 4.02 -11.32 14.52
N GLU A 94 3.62 -12.31 13.72
CA GLU A 94 4.56 -13.14 12.96
C GLU A 94 5.35 -12.31 11.93
N CYS A 95 4.69 -11.42 11.19
CA CYS A 95 5.37 -10.54 10.24
C CYS A 95 6.38 -9.61 10.92
N GLN A 96 6.03 -9.05 12.08
CA GLN A 96 6.94 -8.18 12.85
C GLN A 96 8.13 -8.96 13.40
N LYS A 97 7.90 -10.19 13.88
CA LYS A 97 8.96 -11.10 14.31
C LYS A 97 9.93 -11.38 13.16
N ASP A 98 9.42 -11.77 11.99
CA ASP A 98 10.28 -12.06 10.83
C ASP A 98 11.02 -10.82 10.33
N MET A 99 10.39 -9.63 10.35
CA MET A 99 11.05 -8.37 10.04
C MET A 99 12.22 -8.10 11.00
N ALA A 100 12.01 -8.30 12.30
CA ALA A 100 13.05 -8.13 13.31
C ALA A 100 14.20 -9.15 13.14
N ASP A 101 13.86 -10.42 12.88
CA ASP A 101 14.84 -11.49 12.62
C ASP A 101 15.69 -11.22 11.37
N MET A 102 15.14 -10.47 10.39
CA MET A 102 15.85 -9.98 9.21
C MET A 102 16.56 -8.63 9.40
N ASN A 103 16.57 -8.07 10.62
CA ASN A 103 17.14 -6.76 10.96
C ASN A 103 16.51 -5.59 10.17
N VAL A 104 15.24 -5.72 9.77
CA VAL A 104 14.44 -4.62 9.24
C VAL A 104 14.02 -3.73 10.41
N MET A 105 14.27 -2.43 10.34
CA MET A 105 13.81 -1.53 11.41
C MET A 105 12.29 -1.35 11.31
N PRO A 106 11.60 -1.15 12.44
CA PRO A 106 10.20 -0.76 12.44
C PRO A 106 9.99 0.51 11.60
N ALA A 107 8.87 0.58 10.88
CA ALA A 107 8.44 1.82 10.25
C ALA A 107 8.13 2.88 11.34
N THR A 108 8.19 4.16 10.98
CA THR A 108 7.77 5.26 11.87
C THR A 108 6.32 5.07 12.29
N THR A 109 5.45 4.64 11.36
CA THR A 109 4.05 4.31 11.63
C THR A 109 3.62 3.10 10.81
N HIS A 110 2.89 2.19 11.47
CA HIS A 110 2.21 1.06 10.84
C HIS A 110 0.69 1.22 10.95
N PRO A 111 0.05 2.03 10.09
CA PRO A 111 -1.41 2.18 10.13
C PRO A 111 -2.10 0.86 9.77
N LEU A 112 -3.18 0.57 10.47
CA LEU A 112 -4.08 -0.54 10.16
C LEU A 112 -5.22 -0.03 9.30
N ALA A 113 -5.63 -0.77 8.27
CA ALA A 113 -6.76 -0.38 7.43
C ALA A 113 -8.05 -0.23 8.26
N THR A 114 -8.26 -1.08 9.27
CA THR A 114 -9.41 -0.98 10.18
C THR A 114 -9.43 0.31 11.02
N GLN A 115 -8.29 0.93 11.28
CA GLN A 115 -8.17 2.18 12.04
C GLN A 115 -8.35 3.43 11.18
N GLU A 116 -8.33 3.28 9.86
CA GLU A 116 -8.38 4.38 8.89
C GLU A 116 -9.72 4.46 8.14
N ILE A 117 -10.72 3.66 8.55
CA ILE A 117 -12.03 3.55 7.88
C ILE A 117 -12.72 4.91 7.77
N ASP A 118 -12.73 5.72 8.82
CA ASP A 118 -13.37 7.05 8.79
C ASP A 118 -12.70 7.95 7.74
N GLY A 119 -11.36 7.96 7.68
CA GLY A 119 -10.61 8.69 6.67
C GLY A 119 -10.87 8.18 5.24
N MET A 120 -11.04 6.86 5.07
CA MET A 120 -11.46 6.29 3.79
C MET A 120 -12.86 6.76 3.38
N ILE A 121 -13.82 6.78 4.30
CA ILE A 121 -15.19 7.26 4.05
C ILE A 121 -15.18 8.75 3.65
N GLU A 122 -14.44 9.59 4.37
CA GLU A 122 -14.30 11.02 4.03
C GLU A 122 -13.69 11.23 2.63
N MET A 123 -12.65 10.46 2.30
CA MET A 123 -12.04 10.52 0.97
C MET A 123 -13.02 10.06 -0.12
N ILE A 124 -13.75 8.97 0.11
CA ILE A 124 -14.75 8.45 -0.83
C ILE A 124 -15.86 9.50 -1.04
N GLN A 125 -16.36 10.12 0.02
CA GLN A 125 -17.37 11.18 -0.07
C GLN A 125 -16.85 12.35 -0.91
N THR A 126 -15.61 12.79 -0.68
CA THR A 126 -14.97 13.84 -1.48
C THR A 126 -14.91 13.47 -2.97
N LEU A 127 -14.66 12.19 -3.30
CA LEU A 127 -14.64 11.73 -4.69
C LEU A 127 -16.04 11.69 -5.31
N ILE A 128 -17.07 11.34 -4.53
CA ILE A 128 -18.47 11.40 -4.96
C ILE A 128 -18.86 12.86 -5.26
N ASP A 129 -18.60 13.77 -4.34
CA ASP A 129 -18.95 15.19 -4.46
C ASP A 129 -18.30 15.85 -5.68
N LYS A 130 -17.07 15.42 -6.02
CA LYS A 130 -16.34 15.91 -7.21
C LYS A 130 -16.71 15.16 -8.50
N GLY A 131 -17.65 14.21 -8.45
CA GLY A 131 -18.08 13.43 -9.62
C GLY A 131 -17.07 12.37 -10.10
N PHE A 132 -16.05 12.06 -9.30
CA PHE A 132 -15.04 11.03 -9.58
C PHE A 132 -15.42 9.64 -9.06
N ALA A 133 -16.44 9.53 -8.21
CA ALA A 133 -16.99 8.26 -7.77
C ALA A 133 -18.51 8.21 -7.93
N TYR A 134 -19.09 7.02 -7.87
CA TYR A 134 -20.53 6.80 -7.90
C TYR A 134 -20.89 5.48 -7.22
N GLU A 135 -22.10 5.43 -6.68
CA GLU A 135 -22.65 4.25 -6.02
C GLU A 135 -23.50 3.43 -6.99
N VAL A 136 -23.43 2.10 -6.84
CA VAL A 136 -24.30 1.11 -7.47
C VAL A 136 -24.52 -0.04 -6.49
N ASN A 137 -25.78 -0.29 -6.11
CA ASN A 137 -26.20 -1.40 -5.24
C ASN A 137 -25.41 -1.51 -3.92
N GLY A 138 -25.17 -0.39 -3.25
CA GLY A 138 -24.41 -0.26 -2.01
C GLY A 138 -22.90 -0.24 -2.18
N THR A 139 -22.38 -0.40 -3.40
CA THR A 139 -20.92 -0.37 -3.68
C THR A 139 -20.54 0.93 -4.37
N VAL A 140 -19.48 1.58 -3.88
CA VAL A 140 -18.94 2.80 -4.49
C VAL A 140 -17.79 2.46 -5.43
N TYR A 141 -17.89 2.93 -6.67
CA TYR A 141 -16.90 2.74 -7.73
C TYR A 141 -16.23 4.07 -8.12
N PHE A 142 -14.93 4.01 -8.42
CA PHE A 142 -14.19 5.14 -8.97
C PHE A 142 -14.36 5.22 -10.50
N ARG A 143 -14.67 6.41 -11.01
CA ARG A 143 -14.89 6.68 -12.43
C ARG A 143 -13.56 6.97 -13.13
N VAL A 144 -12.84 5.91 -13.48
CA VAL A 144 -11.49 5.99 -14.11
C VAL A 144 -11.41 6.95 -15.30
N LYS A 145 -12.46 7.05 -16.12
CA LYS A 145 -12.52 7.94 -17.30
C LYS A 145 -12.49 9.42 -16.95
N ASN A 146 -12.94 9.81 -15.76
CA ASN A 146 -12.93 11.21 -15.33
C ASN A 146 -11.54 11.67 -14.88
N PHE A 147 -10.63 10.73 -14.60
CA PHE A 147 -9.23 11.05 -14.32
C PHE A 147 -8.41 10.88 -15.60
N HIS A 148 -8.22 11.97 -16.35
CA HIS A 148 -7.55 11.95 -17.66
C HIS A 148 -6.10 11.43 -17.61
N GLU A 149 -5.46 11.49 -16.45
CA GLU A 149 -4.11 10.98 -16.22
C GLU A 149 -4.08 9.50 -15.79
N TYR A 150 -5.22 8.80 -15.78
CA TYR A 150 -5.28 7.39 -15.40
C TYR A 150 -4.39 6.53 -16.29
N GLY A 151 -3.58 5.66 -15.68
CA GLY A 151 -2.63 4.81 -16.39
C GLY A 151 -1.23 5.42 -16.59
N LYS A 152 -1.01 6.71 -16.27
CA LYS A 152 0.31 7.37 -16.43
C LYS A 152 1.46 6.66 -15.73
N LEU A 153 1.22 6.07 -14.55
CA LEU A 153 2.26 5.38 -13.78
C LEU A 153 2.68 4.06 -14.44
N SER A 154 1.72 3.30 -14.98
CA SER A 154 1.98 2.06 -15.71
C SER A 154 2.39 2.29 -17.16
N HIS A 155 2.17 3.50 -17.68
CA HIS A 155 2.30 3.87 -19.11
C HIS A 155 1.41 3.00 -19.99
N LYS A 156 0.17 2.78 -19.55
CA LYS A 156 -0.85 2.04 -20.29
C LYS A 156 -2.04 2.97 -20.55
N ASN A 157 -2.62 2.88 -21.74
CA ASN A 157 -3.84 3.59 -22.06
C ASN A 157 -5.06 2.79 -21.56
N LEU A 158 -6.19 3.47 -21.37
CA LEU A 158 -7.43 2.84 -20.89
C LEU A 158 -7.90 1.69 -21.80
N GLU A 159 -7.71 1.83 -23.11
CA GLU A 159 -8.05 0.80 -24.11
C GLU A 159 -7.21 -0.48 -23.90
N ASP A 160 -5.91 -0.35 -23.64
CA ASP A 160 -5.01 -1.48 -23.35
C ASP A 160 -5.32 -2.18 -22.02
N LEU A 161 -5.92 -1.44 -21.07
CA LEU A 161 -6.35 -2.02 -19.79
C LEU A 161 -7.65 -2.82 -19.94
N GLN A 162 -8.53 -2.44 -20.87
CA GLN A 162 -9.76 -3.18 -21.17
C GLN A 162 -9.49 -4.49 -21.90
N SER A 163 -8.48 -4.54 -22.78
CA SER A 163 -8.11 -5.78 -23.50
C SER A 163 -7.50 -6.85 -22.59
N GLY A 164 -6.90 -6.45 -21.47
CA GLY A 164 -6.38 -7.34 -20.42
C GLY A 164 -7.38 -7.69 -19.32
N PHE A 165 -8.65 -7.28 -19.46
CA PHE A 165 -9.66 -7.46 -18.43
C PHE A 165 -9.95 -8.96 -18.21
N ARG A 166 -9.65 -9.47 -17.02
CA ARG A 166 -10.20 -10.74 -16.56
C ARG A 166 -11.58 -10.44 -16.02
N ALA A 167 -12.60 -11.13 -16.52
CA ALA A 167 -13.95 -10.99 -16.02
C ALA A 167 -13.94 -11.15 -14.49
N LEU A 168 -14.48 -10.15 -13.78
CA LEU A 168 -14.84 -10.30 -12.38
C LEU A 168 -15.94 -11.37 -12.36
N GLN A 169 -15.60 -12.59 -11.96
CA GLN A 169 -16.61 -13.54 -11.52
C GLN A 169 -17.03 -13.06 -10.14
N VAL A 170 -18.09 -12.26 -10.12
CA VAL A 170 -18.84 -11.92 -8.91
C VAL A 170 -19.92 -12.98 -8.74
#